data_AF-A0A3M6UT67-F1
#
_entry.id   AF-A0A3M6UT67-F1
#
_cell.length_a   1.000
_cell.length_b   1.000
_cell.length_c   1.000
_cell.angle_alpha   90.00
_cell.angle_beta   90.00
_cell.angle_gamma   90.00
#
_symmetry.space_group_name_H-M   'P 1'
#
loop_
_entity.id
_entity.type
_entity.pdbx_description
1 polymer ?
#
loop_
_entity_poly.entity_id
_entity_poly.type
_entity_poly.pdbx_seq_one_letter_code
_entity_poly.pdbx_strand_id
1 'polypeptide(L)'
;MSYGHFAPRTLSGRLFCMAYAFFGIPITWLMLTSLGRKIVEHIGLALQNRECKPESKLFSLFCLLVAILLAAVVMGIIAIVGMFAEDWTFFEGIYFAFISLTTIGFGDYVPMHPKFDPEDAERSSFVISLFVLFCLLLFSFGLAVNTSVLLSIRKIMEDKAIFGFQSLYSTDTDGETDVEEEVTRITRLE
;
A
#
# COMPACT_ATOMS: atom_id res chain seq x y z
N MET A 1 -5.82 -10.79 9.78
CA MET A 1 -6.57 -10.18 10.90
C MET A 1 -6.84 -11.27 11.93
N SER A 2 -6.81 -10.94 13.22
CA SER A 2 -7.13 -11.89 14.30
C SER A 2 -8.50 -11.55 14.89
N TYR A 3 -9.57 -12.06 14.29
CA TYR A 3 -10.92 -11.85 14.81
C TYR A 3 -11.18 -12.56 16.16
N GLY A 4 -10.21 -13.32 16.68
CA GLY A 4 -10.22 -13.85 18.05
C GLY A 4 -11.23 -14.97 18.35
N HIS A 5 -12.33 -15.03 17.59
CA HIS A 5 -13.44 -15.96 17.82
C HIS A 5 -13.13 -17.40 17.38
N PHE A 6 -12.27 -17.58 16.37
CA PHE A 6 -11.83 -18.89 15.88
C PHE A 6 -10.35 -19.16 16.20
N ALA A 7 -10.02 -19.19 17.48
CA ALA A 7 -8.67 -19.55 17.93
C ALA A 7 -8.52 -21.09 18.06
N PRO A 8 -7.45 -21.70 17.53
CA PRO A 8 -7.21 -23.13 17.69
C PRO A 8 -7.06 -23.49 19.17
N ARG A 9 -8.02 -24.28 19.68
CA ARG A 9 -8.02 -24.78 21.07
C ARG A 9 -7.07 -25.95 21.28
N THR A 10 -6.70 -26.67 20.21
CA THR A 10 -5.82 -27.84 20.26
C THR A 10 -4.34 -27.46 20.14
N LEU A 11 -3.46 -28.21 20.83
CA LEU A 11 -2.01 -27.99 20.79
C LEU A 11 -1.45 -28.10 19.38
N SER A 12 -1.89 -29.11 18.62
CA SER A 12 -1.49 -29.32 17.22
C SER A 12 -1.90 -28.16 16.31
N GLY A 13 -3.13 -27.64 16.47
CA GLY A 13 -3.59 -26.47 15.70
C GLY A 13 -2.79 -25.21 15.99
N ARG A 14 -2.37 -24.99 17.23
CA ARG A 14 -1.52 -23.84 17.61
C ARG A 14 -0.13 -23.91 16.96
N LEU A 15 0.51 -25.07 16.99
CA LEU A 15 1.81 -25.31 16.35
C LEU A 15 1.74 -25.08 14.83
N PHE A 16 0.68 -25.57 14.19
CA PHE A 16 0.45 -25.34 12.76
C PHE A 16 0.27 -23.85 12.43
N CYS A 17 -0.54 -23.12 13.21
CA CYS A 17 -0.73 -21.69 13.03
C CYS A 17 0.57 -20.88 13.21
N MET A 18 1.41 -21.26 14.18
CA MET A 18 2.73 -20.61 14.37
C MET A 18 3.63 -20.80 13.15
N ALA A 19 3.72 -22.01 12.60
CA ALA A 19 4.50 -22.28 11.39
C ALA A 19 3.94 -21.53 10.18
N TYR A 20 2.62 -21.53 10.00
CA TYR A 20 1.95 -20.80 8.92
C TYR A 20 2.25 -19.30 8.98
N ALA A 21 2.18 -18.67 10.16
CA ALA A 21 2.50 -17.26 10.31
C ALA A 21 3.98 -16.97 10.00
N PHE A 22 4.90 -17.83 10.44
CA PHE A 22 6.34 -17.65 10.25
C PHE A 22 6.73 -17.63 8.76
N PHE A 23 6.18 -18.51 7.94
CA PHE A 23 6.44 -18.51 6.49
C PHE A 23 5.51 -17.58 5.71
N GLY A 24 4.26 -17.45 6.16
CA GLY A 24 3.23 -16.65 5.50
C GLY A 24 3.54 -15.16 5.49
N ILE A 25 3.97 -14.59 6.62
CA ILE A 25 4.24 -13.14 6.72
C ILE A 25 5.35 -12.71 5.72
N PRO A 26 6.52 -13.38 5.67
CA PRO A 26 7.54 -13.08 4.67
C PRO A 26 7.05 -13.26 3.23
N ILE A 27 6.33 -14.34 2.93
CA ILE A 27 5.84 -14.62 1.58
C ILE A 27 4.81 -13.58 1.14
N THR A 28 3.85 -13.21 2.01
CA THR A 28 2.86 -12.18 1.74
C THR A 28 3.53 -10.81 1.53
N TRP A 29 4.55 -10.48 2.32
CA TRP A 29 5.32 -9.25 2.13
C TRP A 29 6.10 -9.24 0.81
N LEU A 30 6.76 -10.36 0.45
CA LEU A 30 7.48 -10.51 -0.82
C LEU A 30 6.55 -10.45 -2.03
N MET A 31 5.39 -11.10 -1.95
CA MET A 31 4.32 -11.00 -2.96
C MET A 31 3.85 -9.56 -3.12
N LEU A 32 3.62 -8.85 -2.01
CA LEU A 32 3.17 -7.46 -2.04
C LEU A 32 4.18 -6.54 -2.73
N THR A 33 5.48 -6.67 -2.40
CA THR A 33 6.53 -5.87 -3.05
C THR A 33 6.71 -6.20 -4.53
N SER A 34 6.55 -7.47 -4.92
CA SER A 34 6.72 -7.91 -6.31
C SER A 34 5.56 -7.47 -7.20
N LEU A 35 4.33 -7.53 -6.69
CA LEU A 35 3.15 -6.99 -7.37
C LEU A 35 3.23 -5.46 -7.48
N GLY A 36 3.66 -4.78 -6.41
CA GLY A 36 3.87 -3.33 -6.42
C GLY A 36 4.84 -2.88 -7.53
N ARG A 37 5.96 -3.59 -7.70
CA ARG A 37 6.94 -3.29 -8.77
C ARG A 37 6.37 -3.47 -10.18
N LYS A 38 5.68 -4.58 -10.45
CA LYS A 38 5.08 -4.85 -11.77
C LYS A 38 4.03 -3.81 -12.15
N ILE A 39 3.22 -3.36 -11.20
CA ILE A 39 2.18 -2.37 -11.46
C ILE A 39 2.81 -0.98 -11.69
N VAL A 40 3.85 -0.62 -10.94
CA VAL A 40 4.63 0.61 -11.18
C VAL A 40 5.26 0.60 -12.56
N GLU A 41 5.77 -0.55 -13.02
CA GLU A 41 6.33 -0.71 -14.36
C GLU A 41 5.24 -0.60 -15.45
N HIS A 42 4.10 -1.25 -15.28
CA HIS A 42 2.97 -1.14 -16.21
C HIS A 42 2.40 0.28 -16.30
N ILE A 43 2.25 0.95 -15.15
CA ILE A 43 1.83 2.36 -15.10
C ILE A 43 2.92 3.25 -15.70
N GLY A 44 4.20 2.95 -15.43
CA GLY A 44 5.35 3.66 -16.00
C GLY A 44 5.39 3.58 -17.51
N LEU A 45 5.15 2.41 -18.11
CA LEU A 45 5.07 2.22 -19.56
C LEU A 45 3.83 2.88 -20.17
N ALA A 46 2.67 2.76 -19.51
CA ALA A 46 1.42 3.40 -19.95
C ALA A 46 1.52 4.94 -19.89
N LEU A 47 2.24 5.47 -18.90
CA LEU A 47 2.54 6.88 -18.76
C LEU A 47 3.68 7.32 -19.68
N GLN A 48 4.65 6.49 -20.02
CA GLN A 48 5.75 6.86 -20.95
C GLN A 48 5.24 7.11 -22.38
N ASN A 49 4.13 6.48 -22.78
CA ASN A 49 3.41 6.79 -24.02
C ASN A 49 2.67 8.14 -24.00
N ARG A 50 2.60 8.82 -22.85
CA ARG A 50 2.14 10.20 -22.73
C ARG A 50 3.33 11.03 -22.25
N GLU A 51 3.70 12.09 -22.93
CA GLU A 51 4.81 12.96 -22.50
C GLU A 51 4.48 13.78 -21.23
N CYS A 52 3.90 13.16 -20.20
CA CYS A 52 3.62 13.81 -18.92
C CYS A 52 4.91 13.86 -18.08
N LYS A 53 5.57 15.01 -18.13
CA LYS A 53 6.68 15.37 -17.23
C LYS A 53 6.28 15.15 -15.76
N PRO A 54 7.02 14.32 -15.00
CA PRO A 54 6.68 13.93 -13.63
C PRO A 54 7.12 14.99 -12.60
N GLU A 55 6.66 16.23 -12.72
CA GLU A 55 7.13 17.32 -11.86
C GLU A 55 6.04 18.19 -11.21
N SER A 56 4.78 17.74 -11.17
CA SER A 56 3.75 18.47 -10.43
C SER A 56 3.18 17.67 -9.27
N LYS A 57 3.19 18.28 -8.08
CA LYS A 57 2.46 17.83 -6.88
C LYS A 57 1.00 17.47 -7.20
N LEU A 58 0.43 18.07 -8.25
CA LEU A 58 -0.90 17.82 -8.77
C LEU A 58 -1.09 16.37 -9.24
N PHE A 59 -0.10 15.77 -9.91
CA PHE A 59 -0.17 14.38 -10.35
C PHE A 59 -0.19 13.41 -9.15
N SER A 60 0.65 13.68 -8.15
CA SER A 60 0.66 12.93 -6.89
C SER A 60 -0.67 13.04 -6.14
N LEU A 61 -1.30 14.22 -6.13
CA LEU A 61 -2.63 14.43 -5.54
C LEU A 61 -3.73 13.72 -6.31
N PHE A 62 -3.68 13.72 -7.65
CA PHE A 62 -4.64 13.01 -8.49
C PHE A 62 -4.55 11.49 -8.27
N CYS A 63 -3.34 10.91 -8.20
CA CYS A 63 -3.16 9.50 -7.87
C CYS A 63 -3.65 9.16 -6.46
N LEU A 64 -3.40 10.02 -5.48
CA LEU A 64 -3.91 9.86 -4.12
C LEU A 64 -5.44 9.90 -4.08
N LEU A 65 -6.06 10.82 -4.82
CA LEU A 65 -7.51 10.92 -4.93
C LEU A 65 -8.12 9.68 -5.60
N VAL A 66 -7.49 9.19 -6.67
CA VAL A 66 -7.89 7.94 -7.34
C VAL A 66 -7.76 6.74 -6.40
N ALA A 67 -6.70 6.69 -5.57
CA ALA A 67 -6.53 5.62 -4.58
C ALA A 67 -7.62 5.67 -3.48
N ILE A 68 -7.96 6.85 -2.98
CA ILE A 68 -9.04 7.04 -2.00
C ILE A 68 -10.40 6.66 -2.61
N LEU A 69 -10.66 7.09 -3.85
CA LEU A 69 -11.88 6.74 -4.58
C LEU A 69 -12.00 5.22 -4.76
N LEU A 70 -10.92 4.57 -5.17
CA LEU A 70 -10.88 3.11 -5.34
C LEU A 70 -11.11 2.39 -4.00
N ALA A 71 -10.51 2.86 -2.91
CA ALA A 71 -10.76 2.31 -1.58
C ALA A 71 -12.24 2.45 -1.16
N ALA A 72 -12.86 3.60 -1.46
CA ALA A 72 -14.29 3.82 -1.24
C ALA A 72 -15.16 2.88 -2.08
N VAL A 73 -14.81 2.63 -3.35
CA VAL A 73 -15.51 1.66 -4.22
C VAL A 73 -15.41 0.25 -3.66
N VAL A 74 -14.22 -0.18 -3.21
CA VAL A 74 -14.03 -1.49 -2.58
C VAL A 74 -14.88 -1.63 -1.31
N MET A 75 -14.92 -0.60 -0.46
CA MET A 75 -15.78 -0.59 0.73
C MET A 75 -17.27 -0.71 0.38
N GLY A 76 -17.72 0.04 -0.65
CA GLY A 76 -19.10 -0.03 -1.11
C GLY A 76 -19.48 -1.41 -1.64
N ILE A 77 -18.59 -2.05 -2.40
CA ILE A 77 -18.80 -3.40 -2.92
C ILE A 77 -18.92 -4.42 -1.78
N ILE A 78 -18.03 -4.36 -0.78
CA ILE A 78 -18.08 -5.25 0.41
C ILE A 78 -19.40 -5.03 1.16
N ALA A 79 -19.83 -3.78 1.32
CA ALA A 79 -21.08 -3.47 2.00
C ALA A 79 -22.31 -4.03 1.27
N ILE A 80 -22.36 -3.88 -0.06
CA ILE A 80 -23.44 -4.43 -0.90
C ILE A 80 -23.48 -5.97 -0.76
N VAL A 81 -22.33 -6.63 -0.81
CA VAL A 81 -22.28 -8.09 -0.63
C VAL A 81 -22.73 -8.50 0.77
N GLY A 82 -22.33 -7.77 1.82
CA GLY A 82 -22.81 -8.01 3.19
C GLY A 82 -24.34 -7.90 3.31
N MET A 83 -24.97 -6.98 2.58
CA MET A 83 -26.43 -6.86 2.55
C MET A 83 -27.12 -8.07 1.90
N PHE A 84 -26.53 -8.65 0.85
CA PHE A 84 -27.13 -9.79 0.15
C PHE A 84 -26.79 -11.15 0.77
N ALA A 85 -25.62 -11.27 1.42
CA ALA A 85 -25.11 -12.54 1.91
C ALA A 85 -25.39 -12.78 3.41
N GLU A 86 -25.46 -11.72 4.22
CA GLU A 86 -25.47 -11.82 5.69
C GLU A 86 -26.63 -11.02 6.32
N ASP A 87 -27.57 -10.51 5.51
CA ASP A 87 -28.67 -9.62 5.93
C ASP A 87 -28.21 -8.39 6.74
N TRP A 88 -26.99 -7.90 6.49
CA TRP A 88 -26.48 -6.68 7.12
C TRP A 88 -27.13 -5.44 6.51
N THR A 89 -27.22 -4.37 7.29
CA THR A 89 -27.49 -3.04 6.75
C THR A 89 -26.27 -2.52 5.99
N PHE A 90 -26.48 -1.59 5.06
CA PHE A 90 -25.38 -0.97 4.31
C PHE A 90 -24.32 -0.33 5.23
N PHE A 91 -24.75 0.24 6.36
CA PHE A 91 -23.85 0.85 7.34
C PHE A 91 -22.99 -0.19 8.07
N GLU A 92 -23.58 -1.32 8.47
CA GLU A 92 -22.86 -2.45 9.06
C GLU A 92 -21.85 -3.05 8.08
N GLY A 93 -22.23 -3.15 6.80
CA GLY A 93 -21.34 -3.58 5.72
C GLY A 93 -20.16 -2.63 5.49
N ILE A 94 -20.38 -1.30 5.51
CA ILE A 94 -19.29 -0.30 5.45
C ILE A 94 -18.42 -0.39 6.70
N TYR A 95 -19.03 -0.52 7.88
CA TYR A 95 -18.31 -0.65 9.14
C TYR A 95 -17.40 -1.87 9.11
N PHE A 96 -17.91 -3.03 8.70
CA PHE A 96 -17.14 -4.25 8.49
C PHE A 96 -15.99 -4.05 7.48
N ALA A 97 -16.28 -3.42 6.33
CA ALA A 97 -15.27 -3.15 5.31
C ALA A 97 -14.16 -2.23 5.84
N PHE A 98 -14.52 -1.20 6.60
CA PHE A 98 -13.57 -0.26 7.19
C PHE A 98 -12.68 -0.94 8.22
N ILE A 99 -13.25 -1.63 9.22
CA ILE A 99 -12.46 -2.31 10.25
C ILE A 99 -11.60 -3.42 9.65
N SER A 100 -12.04 -4.03 8.53
CA SER A 100 -11.33 -5.08 7.81
C SER A 100 -10.15 -4.55 6.98
N LEU A 101 -10.39 -3.52 6.17
CA LEU A 101 -9.36 -2.91 5.31
C LEU A 101 -8.32 -2.12 6.11
N THR A 102 -8.73 -1.49 7.23
CA THR A 102 -7.81 -0.80 8.15
C THR A 102 -7.05 -1.77 9.06
N THR A 103 -7.30 -3.07 8.94
CA THR A 103 -6.68 -4.13 9.76
C THR A 103 -7.00 -4.06 11.27
N ILE A 104 -7.92 -3.19 11.70
CA ILE A 104 -8.36 -3.06 13.10
C ILE A 104 -9.00 -4.37 13.58
N GLY A 105 -10.00 -4.85 12.83
CA GLY A 105 -10.59 -6.19 13.00
C GLY A 105 -11.13 -6.50 14.39
N PHE A 106 -12.07 -5.70 14.90
CA PHE A 106 -12.72 -5.95 16.20
C PHE A 106 -13.39 -7.33 16.29
N GLY A 107 -13.92 -7.84 15.17
CA GLY A 107 -14.51 -9.19 15.09
C GLY A 107 -15.94 -9.31 15.63
N ASP A 108 -16.62 -8.17 15.77
CA ASP A 108 -18.04 -8.05 16.07
C ASP A 108 -18.93 -8.35 14.85
N TYR A 109 -18.49 -7.96 13.65
CA TYR A 109 -19.06 -8.37 12.37
C TYR A 109 -18.09 -9.30 11.64
N VAL A 110 -18.49 -10.55 11.40
CA VAL A 110 -17.72 -11.54 10.67
C VAL A 110 -18.69 -12.29 9.75
N PRO A 111 -18.40 -12.41 8.44
CA PRO A 111 -19.22 -13.20 7.55
C PRO A 111 -19.19 -14.67 7.98
N MET A 112 -20.25 -15.43 7.68
CA MET A 112 -20.38 -16.86 7.97
C MET A 112 -20.64 -17.20 9.45
N HIS A 113 -21.63 -16.53 10.08
CA HIS A 113 -22.17 -17.04 11.34
C HIS A 113 -22.85 -18.41 11.11
N PRO A 114 -22.77 -19.38 12.06
CA PRO A 114 -23.27 -20.74 11.86
C PRO A 114 -24.79 -20.79 11.95
N LYS A 115 -25.44 -20.34 10.88
CA LYS A 115 -26.84 -20.61 10.57
C LYS A 115 -26.90 -20.96 9.10
N PHE A 116 -26.39 -22.14 8.71
CA PHE A 116 -26.45 -22.53 7.32
C PHE A 116 -26.53 -24.05 7.13
N ASP A 117 -27.53 -24.47 6.36
CA ASP A 117 -27.75 -25.84 5.91
C ASP A 117 -26.58 -26.29 5.00
N PRO A 118 -26.20 -27.58 5.07
CA PRO A 118 -25.01 -28.11 4.38
C PRO A 118 -25.08 -28.09 2.85
N GLU A 119 -26.26 -27.94 2.22
CA GLU A 119 -26.43 -27.95 0.76
C GLU A 119 -26.03 -26.64 0.07
N ASP A 120 -26.07 -25.49 0.76
CA ASP A 120 -25.72 -24.19 0.17
C ASP A 120 -24.23 -23.81 0.37
N ALA A 121 -23.47 -24.61 1.14
CA ALA A 121 -22.08 -24.34 1.49
C ALA A 121 -21.10 -24.41 0.30
N GLU A 122 -21.35 -25.29 -0.68
CA GLU A 122 -20.46 -25.45 -1.85
C GLU A 122 -20.63 -24.32 -2.87
N ARG A 123 -21.86 -23.87 -3.12
CA ARG A 123 -22.15 -22.78 -4.08
C ARG A 123 -21.66 -21.43 -3.56
N SER A 124 -21.81 -21.21 -2.25
CA SER A 124 -21.35 -20.00 -1.56
C SER A 124 -19.82 -19.89 -1.54
N SER A 125 -19.11 -21.01 -1.31
CA SER A 125 -17.63 -21.01 -1.24
C SER A 125 -16.94 -20.58 -2.54
N PHE A 126 -17.46 -20.97 -3.71
CA PHE A 126 -16.88 -20.57 -5.00
C PHE A 126 -17.13 -19.09 -5.32
N VAL A 127 -18.34 -18.59 -5.07
CA VAL A 127 -18.70 -17.18 -5.28
C VAL A 127 -17.93 -16.26 -4.33
N ILE A 128 -17.78 -16.67 -3.06
CA ILE A 128 -16.98 -15.97 -2.06
C ILE A 128 -15.50 -15.99 -2.45
N SER A 129 -14.96 -17.12 -2.91
CA SER A 129 -13.55 -17.21 -3.35
C SER A 129 -13.27 -16.31 -4.56
N LEU A 130 -14.16 -16.28 -5.54
CA LEU A 130 -14.06 -15.39 -6.71
C LEU A 130 -14.16 -13.92 -6.31
N PHE A 131 -15.06 -13.59 -5.40
CA PHE A 131 -15.27 -12.24 -4.87
C PHE A 131 -14.06 -11.76 -4.05
N VAL A 132 -13.53 -12.61 -3.17
CA VAL A 132 -12.32 -12.33 -2.39
C VAL A 132 -11.13 -12.14 -3.32
N LEU A 133 -10.98 -12.97 -4.35
CA LEU A 133 -9.94 -12.79 -5.36
C LEU A 133 -10.09 -11.45 -6.10
N PHE A 134 -11.31 -11.08 -6.50
CA PHE A 134 -11.59 -9.79 -7.12
C PHE A 134 -11.29 -8.60 -6.19
N CYS A 135 -11.67 -8.68 -4.91
CA CYS A 135 -11.34 -7.69 -3.90
C CYS A 135 -9.83 -7.60 -3.64
N LEU A 136 -9.12 -8.73 -3.61
CA LEU A 136 -7.66 -8.75 -3.47
C LEU A 136 -6.97 -8.14 -4.70
N LEU A 137 -7.50 -8.35 -5.90
CA LEU A 137 -7.02 -7.71 -7.12
C LEU A 137 -7.23 -6.19 -7.07
N LEU A 138 -8.41 -5.72 -6.66
CA LEU A 138 -8.71 -4.29 -6.51
C LEU A 138 -7.90 -3.63 -5.39
N PHE A 139 -7.72 -4.32 -4.27
CA PHE A 139 -6.89 -3.87 -3.16
C PHE A 139 -5.41 -3.82 -3.54
N SER A 140 -4.91 -4.82 -4.27
CA SER A 140 -3.54 -4.83 -4.81
C SER A 140 -3.33 -3.69 -5.80
N PHE A 141 -4.32 -3.37 -6.63
CA PHE A 141 -4.27 -2.22 -7.54
C PHE A 141 -4.21 -0.90 -6.75
N GLY A 142 -5.01 -0.75 -5.69
CA GLY A 142 -4.98 0.42 -4.81
C GLY A 142 -3.66 0.59 -4.04
N LEU A 143 -3.13 -0.49 -3.46
CA LEU A 143 -1.83 -0.48 -2.79
C LEU A 143 -0.68 -0.16 -3.75
N ALA A 144 -0.78 -0.60 -5.01
CA ALA A 144 0.21 -0.27 -6.01
C ALA A 144 0.21 1.22 -6.38
N VAL A 145 -0.98 1.85 -6.49
CA VAL A 145 -1.09 3.31 -6.68
C VAL A 145 -0.56 4.06 -5.46
N ASN A 146 -0.83 3.59 -4.24
CA ASN A 146 -0.26 4.20 -3.03
C ASN A 146 1.29 4.08 -3.00
N THR A 147 1.82 2.94 -3.42
CA THR A 147 3.27 2.68 -3.45
C THR A 147 3.97 3.53 -4.52
N SER A 148 3.36 3.71 -5.70
CA SER A 148 3.92 4.57 -6.75
C SER A 148 4.04 6.03 -6.31
N VAL A 149 3.02 6.54 -5.61
CA VAL A 149 3.04 7.89 -5.01
C VAL A 149 4.16 8.03 -3.98
N LEU A 150 4.30 7.07 -3.06
CA LEU A 150 5.37 7.05 -2.07
C LEU A 150 6.77 7.03 -2.71
N LEU A 151 6.95 6.31 -3.81
CA LEU A 151 8.21 6.26 -4.56
C LEU A 151 8.50 7.60 -5.25
N SER A 152 7.49 8.26 -5.83
CA SER A 152 7.65 9.60 -6.39
C SER A 152 8.03 10.64 -5.34
N ILE A 153 7.40 10.59 -4.15
CA ILE A 153 7.76 11.47 -3.03
C ILE A 153 9.18 11.18 -2.55
N ARG A 154 9.56 9.90 -2.38
CA ARG A 154 10.92 9.52 -1.99
C ARG A 154 11.97 10.05 -2.95
N LYS A 155 11.75 9.92 -4.26
CA LYS A 155 12.66 10.46 -5.28
C LYS A 155 12.82 11.98 -5.17
N ILE A 156 11.72 12.72 -4.95
CA ILE A 156 11.77 14.17 -4.73
C ILE A 156 12.51 14.53 -3.43
N MET A 157 12.34 13.74 -2.37
CA MET A 157 13.07 13.96 -1.12
C MET A 157 14.54 13.64 -1.25
N GLU A 158 14.90 12.58 -1.97
CA GLU A 158 16.29 12.22 -2.27
C GLU A 158 16.97 13.29 -3.13
N ASP A 159 16.33 13.77 -4.20
CA ASP A 159 16.89 14.84 -5.03
C ASP A 159 17.14 16.10 -4.18
N LYS A 160 16.15 16.52 -3.36
CA LYS A 160 16.33 17.68 -2.47
C LYS A 160 17.41 17.47 -1.40
N ALA A 161 17.52 16.26 -0.86
CA ALA A 161 18.56 15.93 0.10
C ALA A 161 19.95 15.97 -0.55
N ILE A 162 20.10 15.42 -1.75
CA ILE A 162 21.35 15.46 -2.52
C ILE A 162 21.73 16.91 -2.86
N PHE A 163 20.79 17.72 -3.36
CA PHE A 163 21.04 19.14 -3.60
C PHE A 163 21.43 19.90 -2.34
N GLY A 164 20.84 19.57 -1.19
CA GLY A 164 21.23 20.13 0.11
C GLY A 164 22.67 19.76 0.50
N PHE A 165 23.08 18.51 0.32
CA PHE A 165 24.46 18.07 0.56
C PHE A 165 25.46 18.70 -0.43
N GLN A 166 25.09 18.80 -1.70
CA GLN A 166 25.94 19.39 -2.72
C GLN A 166 26.13 20.89 -2.48
N SER A 167 25.07 21.61 -2.07
CA SER A 167 25.15 23.02 -1.66
C SER A 167 26.07 23.26 -0.46
N LEU A 168 26.10 22.34 0.51
CA LEU A 168 27.01 22.41 1.66
C LEU A 168 28.46 22.18 1.24
N TYR A 169 28.71 21.22 0.36
CA TYR A 169 30.05 20.94 -0.16
C TYR A 169 30.61 22.08 -1.02
N SER A 170 29.80 22.70 -1.89
CA SER A 170 30.24 23.85 -2.69
C SER A 170 30.64 25.04 -1.83
N THR A 171 29.94 25.27 -0.72
CA THR A 171 30.21 26.41 0.17
C THR A 171 31.56 26.29 0.87
N ASP A 172 31.98 25.07 1.24
CA ASP A 172 33.32 24.82 1.78
C ASP A 172 34.40 24.98 0.70
N THR A 173 34.12 24.55 -0.53
CA THR A 173 35.14 24.58 -1.61
C THR A 173 35.37 26.00 -2.13
N ASP A 174 34.30 26.80 -2.27
CA ASP A 174 34.37 28.20 -2.70
C ASP A 174 35.11 29.06 -1.65
N GLY A 175 34.86 28.81 -0.36
CA GLY A 175 35.57 29.48 0.74
C GLY A 175 37.07 29.17 0.80
N GLU A 176 37.47 27.97 0.38
CA GLU A 176 38.90 27.57 0.35
C GLU A 176 39.62 28.14 -0.89
N THR A 177 38.94 28.21 -2.04
CA THR A 177 39.47 28.88 -3.24
C THR A 177 39.61 30.38 -3.08
N ASP A 178 38.68 31.06 -2.40
CA ASP A 178 38.78 32.50 -2.15
C ASP A 178 39.98 32.84 -1.25
N VAL A 179 40.24 32.01 -0.23
CA VAL A 179 41.41 32.16 0.65
C VAL A 179 42.71 31.90 -0.10
N GLU A 180 42.76 30.88 -0.96
CA GLU A 180 43.96 30.56 -1.74
C GLU A 180 44.27 31.62 -2.82
N GLU A 181 43.23 32.21 -3.43
CA GLU A 181 43.38 33.32 -4.37
C GLU A 181 43.87 34.60 -3.68
N GLU A 182 43.40 34.88 -2.45
CA GLU A 182 43.82 36.04 -1.66
C GLU A 182 45.26 35.90 -1.17
N VAL A 183 45.66 34.72 -0.69
CA VAL A 183 47.07 34.41 -0.31
C VAL A 183 48.01 34.53 -1.51
N THR A 184 47.60 34.06 -2.68
CA THR A 184 48.38 34.18 -3.93
C THR A 184 48.49 35.62 -4.41
N ARG A 185 47.47 36.45 -4.14
CA ARG A 185 47.50 37.89 -4.46
C ARG A 185 48.49 38.66 -3.58
N ILE A 186 48.54 38.34 -2.29
CA ILE A 186 49.45 38.98 -1.32
C ILE A 186 50.91 38.62 -1.61
N THR A 187 51.20 37.36 -1.92
CA THR A 187 52.56 36.88 -2.24
C THR A 187 53.12 37.36 -3.58
N ARG A 188 52.29 37.86 -4.50
CA ARG A 188 52.75 38.43 -5.79
C ARG A 188 53.12 39.92 -5.70
N LEU A 189 52.86 40.57 -4.57
CA LEU A 189 53.13 42.00 -4.35
C LEU A 189 54.42 42.28 -3.56
N GLU A 190 55.14 41.24 -3.13
CA GLU A 190 56.50 41.30 -2.58
C GLU A 190 57.56 40.89 -3.62
#